data_AF-A0A2T7E727-F1
#
_entry.id   AF-A0A2T7E727-F1
#
_cell.length_a   1.000
_cell.length_b   1.000
_cell.length_c   1.000
_cell.angle_alpha   90.00
_cell.angle_beta   90.00
_cell.angle_gamma   90.00
#
_symmetry.space_group_name_H-M   'P 1'
#
loop_
_entity.id
_entity.type
_entity.pdbx_description
1 polymer ?
#
loop_
_entity_poly.entity_id
_entity_poly.type
_entity_poly.pdbx_seq_one_letter_code
_entity_poly.pdbx_strand_id
1 'polypeptide(L)' 'MSSVDATGGEKKTSWPEVVGLPAEEAKKIILKDMPDADVVVLPAGSPVTMDWVSNRVRVFVDTVAQTPTVG' A
#
# COMPACT_ATOMS: atom_id res chain seq x y z
N MET A 1 -20.90 19.15 10.07
CA MET A 1 -22.16 18.39 10.26
C MET A 1 -22.17 17.29 9.23
N SER A 2 -21.96 16.06 9.71
CA SER A 2 -22.41 14.80 9.12
C SER A 2 -22.08 14.52 7.64
N SER A 3 -21.04 13.73 7.40
CA SER A 3 -21.02 12.90 6.19
C SER A 3 -21.64 11.56 6.54
N VAL A 4 -22.80 11.37 5.95
CA VAL A 4 -23.69 10.22 5.96
C VAL A 4 -22.98 8.88 5.80
N ASP A 5 -23.37 7.92 6.64
CA ASP A 5 -23.22 6.49 6.40
C ASP A 5 -24.00 6.12 5.13
N ALA A 6 -23.29 5.76 4.07
CA ALA A 6 -23.86 5.15 2.87
C ALA A 6 -23.37 3.69 2.79
N THR A 7 -24.20 2.78 3.29
CA THR A 7 -24.02 1.34 3.12
C THR A 7 -24.26 0.97 1.65
N GLY A 8 -23.20 1.09 0.87
CA GLY A 8 -23.04 0.68 -0.52
C GLY A 8 -21.55 0.76 -0.82
N GLY A 9 -20.77 0.01 -0.02
CA GLY A 9 -19.37 0.29 0.29
C GLY A 9 -18.54 0.58 -0.95
N GLU A 10 -18.21 1.85 -1.16
CA GLU A 10 -17.19 2.24 -2.12
C GLU A 10 -15.93 1.46 -1.76
N LYS A 11 -15.48 0.60 -2.69
CA LYS A 11 -14.25 -0.17 -2.47
C LYS A 11 -13.12 0.83 -2.28
N LYS A 12 -12.49 0.82 -1.11
CA LYS A 12 -11.36 1.69 -0.82
C LYS A 12 -10.24 1.38 -1.81
N THR A 13 -9.75 2.42 -2.49
CA THR A 13 -8.72 2.32 -3.54
C THR A 13 -7.42 3.04 -3.18
N SER A 14 -7.39 3.75 -2.05
CA SER A 14 -6.21 4.46 -1.58
C SER A 14 -6.11 4.45 -0.05
N TRP A 15 -4.89 4.51 0.45
CA TRP A 15 -4.55 4.45 1.88
C TRP A 15 -3.52 5.54 2.24
N PRO A 16 -3.89 6.84 2.24
CA PRO A 16 -2.96 7.91 2.62
C PRO A 16 -2.44 7.76 4.05
N GLU A 17 -3.21 7.13 4.94
CA GLU A 17 -2.85 6.90 6.34
C GLU A 17 -1.71 5.90 6.56
N VAL A 18 -1.34 5.09 5.56
CA VAL A 18 -0.21 4.16 5.68
C VAL A 18 1.14 4.78 5.32
N VAL A 19 1.16 6.01 4.82
CA VAL A 19 2.39 6.72 4.48
C VAL A 19 3.23 6.93 5.73
N GLY A 20 4.50 6.51 5.67
CA GLY A 20 5.43 6.57 6.80
C GLY A 20 5.41 5.35 7.72
N LEU A 21 4.48 4.41 7.52
CA LEU A 21 4.47 3.15 8.27
C LEU A 21 5.47 2.13 7.67
N PRO A 22 5.95 1.17 8.49
CA PRO A 22 6.64 0.00 7.96
C PRO A 22 5.75 -0.79 7.00
N ALA A 23 6.36 -1.43 6.00
CA ALA A 23 5.63 -2.19 4.96
C ALA A 23 4.66 -3.23 5.55
N GLU A 24 5.06 -3.91 6.63
CA GLU A 24 4.25 -4.91 7.31
C GLU A 24 3.01 -4.32 8.00
N GLU A 25 3.10 -3.11 8.55
CA GLU A 25 1.96 -2.42 9.15
C GLU A 25 1.01 -1.89 8.07
N ALA A 26 1.57 -1.29 7.01
CA ALA A 26 0.80 -0.86 5.84
C ALA A 26 0.00 -2.03 5.24
N LYS A 27 0.65 -3.19 5.08
CA LYS A 27 0.02 -4.41 4.55
C LYS A 27 -1.17 -4.88 5.41
N LYS A 28 -1.05 -4.83 6.74
CA LYS A 28 -2.16 -5.20 7.64
C LYS A 28 -3.35 -4.28 7.49
N ILE A 29 -3.13 -2.97 7.36
CA ILE A 29 -4.20 -1.99 7.17
C ILE A 29 -4.88 -2.21 5.81
N ILE A 30 -4.09 -2.38 4.74
CA ILE A 30 -4.61 -2.62 3.39
C ILE A 30 -5.45 -3.90 3.34
N LEU A 31 -4.97 -5.02 3.88
CA LEU A 31 -5.70 -6.29 3.87
C LEU A 31 -6.95 -6.28 4.75
N LYS A 32 -7.01 -5.42 5.77
CA LYS A 32 -8.21 -5.24 6.60
C LYS A 32 -9.33 -4.58 5.80
N ASP A 33 -9.00 -3.60 4.98
CA ASP A 33 -9.97 -2.85 4.16
C ASP A 33 -10.27 -3.56 2.83
N MET A 34 -9.28 -4.28 2.28
CA MET A 34 -9.35 -5.01 1.02
C MET A 34 -8.74 -6.42 1.18
N PRO A 35 -9.53 -7.42 1.65
CA PRO A 35 -9.03 -8.77 1.92
C PRO A 35 -8.45 -9.50 0.71
N ASP A 36 -8.96 -9.21 -0.50
CA ASP A 36 -8.52 -9.81 -1.75
C ASP A 36 -7.31 -9.10 -2.39
N ALA A 37 -6.69 -8.14 -1.69
CA ALA A 37 -5.60 -7.34 -2.23
C ALA A 37 -4.33 -8.18 -2.44
N ASP A 38 -3.78 -8.11 -3.64
CA ASP A 38 -2.42 -8.55 -3.94
C ASP A 38 -1.45 -7.41 -3.60
N VAL A 39 -0.92 -7.44 -2.37
CA VAL A 39 -0.01 -6.41 -1.87
C VAL A 39 1.43 -6.72 -2.27
N VAL A 40 1.98 -5.87 -3.14
CA VAL A 40 3.36 -5.98 -3.63
C VAL A 40 4.20 -4.86 -3.02
N VAL A 41 5.26 -5.23 -2.30
CA VAL A 41 6.20 -4.27 -1.70
C VAL A 41 7.42 -4.13 -2.61
N LEU A 42 7.77 -2.90 -2.96
CA LEU A 42 8.85 -2.57 -3.90
C LEU A 42 9.72 -1.44 -3.35
N PRO A 43 11.03 -1.42 -3.64
CA PRO A 43 11.85 -0.23 -3.42
C PRO A 43 11.29 0.98 -4.18
N ALA A 44 11.34 2.16 -3.57
CA ALA A 44 10.96 3.41 -4.22
C ALA A 44 11.77 3.61 -5.52
N GLY A 45 11.08 4.00 -6.60
CA GLY A 45 11.69 4.15 -7.93
C GLY A 45 11.85 2.87 -8.74
N SER A 46 11.42 1.71 -8.22
CA SER A 46 11.43 0.46 -8.99
C SER A 46 10.57 0.59 -10.27
N PRO A 47 11.07 0.16 -11.45
CA PRO A 47 10.26 0.15 -12.66
C PRO A 47 9.12 -0.85 -12.51
N VAL A 48 7.90 -0.43 -12.89
CA VAL A 48 6.70 -1.27 -12.81
C VAL A 48 5.92 -1.23 -14.12
N THR A 49 5.16 -2.27 -14.38
CA THR A 49 4.25 -2.34 -15.52
C THR A 49 3.08 -1.37 -15.36
N MET A 50 2.64 -0.76 -16.46
CA MET A 50 1.53 0.22 -16.50
C MET A 50 0.16 -0.43 -16.73
N ASP A 51 0.06 -1.75 -16.53
CA ASP A 51 -1.19 -2.50 -16.61
C ASP A 51 -2.10 -2.17 -15.41
N TRP A 52 -3.42 -2.17 -15.64
CA TRP A 52 -4.40 -1.98 -14.59
C TRP A 52 -4.86 -3.34 -14.04
N VAL A 53 -4.64 -3.57 -12.75
CA VAL A 53 -5.09 -4.77 -12.02
C VAL A 53 -5.84 -4.30 -10.78
N SER A 54 -7.15 -4.56 -10.72
CA SER A 54 -8.05 -3.98 -9.73
C SER A 54 -7.80 -4.44 -8.29
N ASN A 55 -7.13 -5.58 -8.07
CA ASN A 55 -6.77 -6.04 -6.73
C ASN A 55 -5.32 -5.75 -6.32
N ARG A 56 -4.50 -5.18 -7.20
CA ARG A 56 -3.07 -5.01 -6.94
C ARG A 56 -2.80 -3.70 -6.23
N VAL A 57 -2.18 -3.77 -5.05
CA VAL A 57 -1.74 -2.61 -4.29
C VAL A 57 -0.22 -2.61 -4.22
N ARG A 58 0.41 -1.62 -4.86
CA ARG A 58 1.88 -1.46 -4.85
C ARG A 58 2.28 -0.52 -3.72
N VAL A 59 3.06 -1.01 -2.77
CA VAL A 59 3.63 -0.24 -1.67
C VAL A 59 5.10 0.04 -2.00
N PHE A 60 5.43 1.30 -2.26
CA PHE A 60 6.80 1.73 -2.50
C PHE A 60 7.46 2.15 -1.19
N VAL A 61 8.57 1.53 -0.85
CA VAL A 61 9.31 1.78 0.39
C VAL A 61 10.72 2.23 0.07
N ASP A 62 11.22 3.22 0.80
CA ASP A 62 12.61 3.66 0.69
C ASP A 62 13.44 2.84 1.68
N THR A 63 13.87 1.65 1.26
CA THR A 63 14.56 0.68 2.12
C THR A 63 16.04 0.57 1.79
N VAL A 64 16.86 0.53 2.85
CA VAL A 64 18.27 0.18 2.76
C VAL A 64 18.39 -1.33 2.49
N ALA A 65 18.64 -1.71 1.24
CA ALA A 65 18.60 -3.10 0.76
C ALA A 65 19.78 -3.97 1.25
N GLN A 66 20.88 -3.36 1.67
CA GLN A 66 22.08 -4.04 2.15
C GLN A 66 22.60 -3.36 3.40
N THR A 67 23.23 -4.13 4.30
CA THR A 67 23.84 -3.59 5.52
C THR A 67 24.82 -2.47 5.14
N PRO A 68 24.57 -1.22 5.57
CA PRO A 68 25.51 -0.14 5.31
C PRO A 68 26.81 -0.44 6.03
N THR A 69 27.93 -0.39 5.30
CA THR A 69 29.27 -0.61 5.85
C THR A 69 30.06 0.69 5.77
N VAL A 70 30.89 0.94 6.78
CA VAL A 70 31.83 2.07 6.77
C VAL A 70 32.99 1.71 5.84
N GLY A 71 33.26 2.57 4.87
CA GLY A 71 34.34 2.46 3.89
C GLY A 71 34.48 3.74 3.09
#